data_AF-A0A2X0QZN1-F1
#
_entry.id   AF-A0A2X0QZN1-F1
#
_cell.length_a   1.000
_cell.length_b   1.000
_cell.length_c   1.000
_cell.angle_alpha   90.00
_cell.angle_beta   90.00
_cell.angle_gamma   90.00
#
_symmetry.space_group_name_H-M   'P 1'
#
loop_
_entity.id
_entity.type
_entity.pdbx_description
1 polymer ?
#
loop_
_entity_poly.entity_id
_entity_poly.type
_entity_poly.pdbx_seq_one_letter_code
_entity_poly.pdbx_strand_id
1 'polypeptide(L)' 'MGIPFYVFTFDLSRQTTLILEGDIVKGCSVIKYTFYKTTYFKGKMTRTKVYFVNKEIRTALKHIRNYQNFLAKSQK' A
#
# COMPACT_ATOMS: atom_id res chain seq x y z
N MET A 1 20.71 -9.77 -5.61
CA MET A 1 19.54 -9.03 -6.13
C MET A 1 18.83 -8.41 -4.93
N GLY A 2 19.40 -7.35 -4.37
CA GLY A 2 18.93 -6.70 -3.14
C GLY A 2 17.75 -5.80 -3.46
N ILE A 3 16.64 -5.99 -2.79
CA ILE A 3 15.37 -5.40 -3.20
C ILE A 3 15.19 -4.04 -2.50
N PRO A 4 15.14 -2.90 -3.23
CA PRO A 4 14.91 -1.61 -2.61
C PRO A 4 13.41 -1.40 -2.50
N PHE A 5 12.73 -2.19 -1.67
CA PHE A 5 11.30 -1.98 -1.47
C PHE A 5 11.10 -0.81 -0.51
N TYR A 6 10.65 0.33 -1.04
CA TYR A 6 10.04 1.35 -0.20
C TYR A 6 8.66 0.85 0.20
N VAL A 7 8.57 0.20 1.36
CA VAL A 7 7.30 -0.29 1.90
C VAL A 7 6.82 0.68 2.97
N PHE A 8 5.64 1.28 2.75
CA PHE A 8 4.90 1.97 3.80
C PHE A 8 3.74 1.09 4.24
N THR A 9 3.69 0.76 5.53
CA THR A 9 2.62 -0.03 6.13
C THR A 9 1.79 0.82 7.09
N PHE A 10 0.48 0.60 7.08
CA PHE A 10 -0.44 1.20 8.03
C PHE A 10 -1.42 0.14 8.54
N ASP A 11 -1.33 -0.18 9.83
CA ASP A 11 -2.18 -1.18 10.45
C ASP A 11 -3.56 -0.60 10.76
N LEU A 12 -4.60 -1.19 10.15
CA LEU A 12 -6.00 -0.87 10.44
C LEU A 12 -6.51 -1.66 11.65
N SER A 13 -5.96 -2.85 11.87
CA SER A 13 -6.26 -3.73 13.01
C SER A 13 -5.11 -4.72 13.18
N ARG A 14 -5.15 -5.51 14.26
CA ARG A 14 -4.17 -6.60 14.52
C ARG A 14 -4.00 -7.58 13.35
N GLN A 15 -5.00 -7.69 12.48
CA GLN A 15 -5.02 -8.65 11.38
C GLN A 15 -5.11 -7.98 10.01
N THR A 16 -5.24 -6.66 9.90
CA THR A 16 -5.45 -6.01 8.60
C THR A 16 -4.53 -4.82 8.45
N THR A 17 -3.75 -4.83 7.38
CA THR A 17 -2.72 -3.84 7.09
C THR A 17 -2.90 -3.30 5.68
N LEU A 18 -2.67 -2.01 5.52
CA LEU A 18 -2.51 -1.36 4.23
C LEU A 18 -1.03 -1.28 3.91
N ILE A 19 -0.69 -1.64 2.68
CA ILE A 19 0.68 -1.73 2.23
C ILE A 19 0.81 -0.93 0.94
N LEU A 20 1.77 -0.01 0.92
CA LEU A 20 2.26 0.63 -0.29
C LEU A 20 3.67 0.11 -0.57
N GLU A 21 3.84 -0.62 -1.66
CA GLU A 21 5.14 -1.15 -2.08
C GLU A 21 5.63 -0.37 -3.29
N GLY A 22 6.82 0.21 -3.19
CA GLY A 22 7.56 0.76 -4.32
C GLY A 22 8.53 -0.27 -4.89
N ASP A 23 8.50 -0.46 -6.20
CA ASP A 23 9.42 -1.33 -6.94
C ASP A 23 10.01 -0.62 -8.18
N ILE A 24 11.22 -1.00 -8.55
CA ILE A 24 11.88 -0.56 -9.78
C ILE A 24 11.48 -1.50 -10.90
N VAL A 25 10.53 -1.06 -11.73
CA VAL A 25 10.12 -1.82 -12.91
C VAL A 25 11.25 -1.77 -13.95
N LYS A 26 11.70 -2.94 -14.42
CA LYS A 26 12.74 -3.03 -15.47
C LYS A 26 12.38 -2.14 -16.66
N GLY A 27 13.32 -1.28 -17.07
CA GLY A 27 13.12 -0.32 -18.16
C GLY A 27 12.47 1.00 -17.74
N CYS A 28 12.17 1.22 -16.46
CA CYS A 28 11.74 2.51 -15.91
C CYS A 28 12.81 3.10 -14.99
N SER A 29 13.14 4.39 -15.18
CA SER A 29 14.00 5.14 -14.25
C SER A 29 13.27 5.63 -13.00
N VAL A 30 11.98 5.34 -12.88
CA VAL A 30 11.11 5.84 -11.81
C VAL A 30 10.49 4.67 -11.05
N ILE A 31 10.53 4.75 -9.72
CA ILE A 31 9.88 3.78 -8.83
C ILE A 31 8.38 3.80 -9.07
N LYS A 32 7.80 2.63 -9.26
CA LYS A 32 6.37 2.43 -9.40
C LYS A 32 5.82 1.82 -8.12
N TYR A 33 4.65 2.28 -7.73
CA TYR A 33 4.04 1.95 -6.46
C TYR A 33 2.76 1.14 -6.66
N THR A 34 2.56 0.17 -5.77
CA THR A 34 1.38 -0.67 -5.69
C THR A 34 0.78 -0.51 -4.30
N PHE A 35 -0.52 -0.22 -4.23
CA PHE A 35 -1.22 -0.03 -2.96
C PHE A 35 -2.32 -1.06 -2.80
N TYR A 36 -2.30 -1.76 -1.68
CA TYR A 36 -3.25 -2.81 -1.40
C TYR A 36 -3.55 -2.92 0.10
N LYS A 37 -4.73 -3.46 0.41
CA LYS A 37 -5.10 -3.89 1.75
C LYS A 37 -4.96 -5.39 1.83
N THR A 38 -4.35 -5.89 2.88
CA THR A 38 -4.28 -7.33 3.13
C THR A 38 -4.77 -7.65 4.54
N THR A 39 -5.48 -8.76 4.68
CA THR A 39 -5.91 -9.33 5.96
C THR A 39 -5.17 -10.64 6.19
N TYR A 40 -4.52 -10.73 7.34
CA TYR A 40 -3.79 -11.88 7.82
C TYR A 40 -4.63 -12.69 8.80
N PHE A 41 -4.68 -14.01 8.60
CA PHE A 41 -5.25 -14.95 9.56
C PHE A 41 -4.19 -15.99 9.89
N LYS A 42 -3.85 -16.16 11.18
CA LYS A 42 -2.76 -17.04 11.65
C LYS A 42 -1.44 -16.82 10.90
N GLY A 43 -1.09 -15.56 10.64
CA GLY A 43 0.15 -15.18 9.94
C GLY A 43 0.12 -15.37 8.42
N LYS A 44 -0.97 -15.90 7.84
CA LYS A 44 -1.11 -16.06 6.38
C LYS A 44 -1.99 -14.96 5.80
N MET A 45 -1.57 -14.38 4.67
CA MET A 45 -2.45 -13.49 3.90
C MET A 45 -3.64 -14.30 3.38
N THR A 46 -4.84 -13.87 3.72
CA THR A 46 -6.09 -14.57 3.36
C THR A 46 -6.99 -13.74 2.44
N ARG A 47 -6.94 -12.41 2.58
CA ARG A 47 -7.77 -11.52 1.76
C ARG A 47 -6.99 -10.28 1.37
N THR A 48 -6.74 -10.14 0.08
CA THR A 48 -6.02 -9.00 -0.47
C THR A 48 -6.95 -8.22 -1.41
N LYS A 49 -7.05 -6.91 -1.17
CA LYS A 49 -7.75 -5.98 -2.06
C LYS A 49 -6.74 -4.98 -2.60
N VAL A 50 -6.47 -5.06 -3.89
CA VAL A 50 -5.57 -4.14 -4.58
C VAL A 50 -6.34 -2.89 -4.98
N TYR A 51 -5.79 -1.71 -4.68
CA TYR A 51 -6.37 -0.43 -5.07
C TYR A 51 -5.78 0.08 -6.38
N PHE A 52 -4.46 -0.03 -6.54
CA PHE A 52 -3.77 0.26 -7.79
C PHE A 52 -2.44 -0.47 -7.87
N VAL A 53 -1.94 -0.64 -9.09
CA VAL A 53 -0.67 -1.29 -9.41
C VAL A 53 0.15 -0.36 -10.31
N ASN A 54 1.46 -0.34 -10.08
CA ASN A 54 2.46 0.35 -10.90
C ASN A 54 2.16 1.84 -11.19
N LYS A 55 1.72 2.58 -10.17
CA LYS A 55 1.46 4.02 -10.28
C LYS A 55 2.64 4.85 -9.80
N GLU A 56 2.68 6.11 -10.22
CA GLU A 56 3.70 7.04 -9.75
C GLU A 56 3.42 7.49 -8.32
N ILE A 57 4.46 7.97 -7.63
CA ILE A 57 4.38 8.42 -6.24
C ILE A 57 3.31 9.50 -6.03
N ARG A 58 3.09 10.39 -6.99
CA ARG A 58 2.08 11.45 -6.90
C ARG A 58 0.66 10.88 -6.78
N THR A 59 0.35 9.87 -7.59
CA THR A 59 -0.93 9.16 -7.51
C THR A 59 -1.06 8.42 -6.19
N ALA A 60 0.01 7.74 -5.75
CA ALA A 60 0.02 7.03 -4.47
C ALA A 60 -0.25 7.97 -3.28
N LEU A 61 0.46 9.10 -3.20
CA LEU A 61 0.29 10.09 -2.13
C LEU A 61 -1.13 10.67 -2.10
N LYS A 62 -1.73 10.93 -3.27
CA LYS A 62 -3.13 11.40 -3.36
C LYS A 62 -4.09 10.37 -2.77
N HIS A 63 -3.92 9.09 -3.09
CA HIS A 63 -4.75 8.01 -2.56
C HIS A 63 -4.56 7.82 -1.06
N ILE A 64 -3.33 7.86 -0.56
CA ILE A 64 -3.03 7.74 0.88
C ILE A 64 -3.66 8.90 1.64
N ARG A 65 -3.51 10.14 1.16
CA ARG A 65 -4.10 11.32 1.80
C ARG A 65 -5.63 11.22 1.85
N ASN A 66 -6.27 10.82 0.75
CA ASN A 66 -7.71 10.61 0.72
C ASN A 66 -8.16 9.52 1.69
N TYR A 67 -7.37 8.45 1.80
CA TYR A 67 -7.66 7.35 2.70
C TYR A 67 -7.51 7.74 4.18
N GLN A 68 -6.45 8.48 4.53
CA GLN A 68 -6.28 9.05 5.88
C GLN A 68 -7.44 9.99 6.25
N ASN A 69 -7.85 10.86 5.33
CA ASN A 69 -9.01 11.73 5.53
C ASN A 69 -10.30 10.94 5.75
N PHE A 70 -10.50 9.83 5.03
CA PHE A 70 -11.64 8.94 5.23
C PHE A 70 -11.62 8.30 6.62
N LEU A 71 -10.46 7.78 7.07
CA LEU A 71 -10.32 7.21 8.40
C LEU A 71 -10.57 8.24 9.51
N ALA A 72 -10.01 9.44 9.38
CA ALA A 72 -10.19 10.52 10.35
C ALA A 72 -11.66 10.95 10.49
N LYS A 73 -12.43 10.88 9.39
CA LYS A 73 -13.87 11.15 9.42
C LYS A 73 -14.69 10.00 10.00
N SER A 74 -14.24 8.76 9.82
CA SER A 74 -14.96 7.56 10.29
C SER A 74 -14.76 7.28 11.79
N GLN A 75 -13.84 7.98 12.47
CA GLN A 75 -13.59 7.89 13.92
C GLN A 75 -14.26 9.02 14.74
N LYS A 76 -14.99 9.94 14.09
CA LYS A 76 -15.87 10.92 14.74
C LYS A 76 -17.30 10.40 14.75
#